data_AF-A0A358XZB4-F1
#
_entry.id   AF-A0A358XZB4-F1
#
_cell.length_a   1.000
_cell.length_b   1.000
_cell.length_c   1.000
_cell.angle_alpha   90.00
_cell.angle_beta   90.00
_cell.angle_gamma   90.00
#
_symmetry.space_group_name_H-M   'P 1'
#
loop_
_entity.id
_entity.type
_entity.pdbx_description
1 polymer ?
#
loop_
_entity_poly.entity_id
_entity_poly.type
_entity_poly.pdbx_seq_one_letter_code
_entity_poly.pdbx_strand_id
1 'polypeptide(L)'
;MTRFFFLTFVAPVLLISFLAGTATAQDMAAGIPAFNVASGADGGSTYSLSLQILALMTGLTVLPSLVLGMTSFTRIIIVLSILRQAMGTQQTPPNQVLVAIALFLTMFIMAPTFTEINGAVLSPYLDGLMPADTALINGANLMKDFLV
;
A
#
# COMPACT_ATOMS: atom_id res chain seq x y z
N MET A 1 -35.84 13.72 35.13
CA MET A 1 -34.43 13.37 34.83
C MET A 1 -34.05 13.48 33.35
N THR A 2 -34.95 13.27 32.39
CA THR A 2 -34.64 13.28 30.93
C THR A 2 -34.35 14.67 30.32
N ARG A 3 -34.91 15.76 30.87
CA ARG A 3 -34.68 17.13 30.35
C ARG A 3 -33.30 17.70 30.71
N PHE A 4 -32.67 17.20 31.77
CA PHE A 4 -31.37 17.69 32.24
C PHE A 4 -30.23 17.13 31.38
N PHE A 5 -30.32 15.86 30.98
CA PHE A 5 -29.34 15.19 30.11
C PHE A 5 -29.28 15.80 28.69
N PHE A 6 -30.43 16.22 28.15
CA PHE A 6 -30.49 16.84 26.83
C PHE A 6 -29.81 18.22 26.80
N LEU A 7 -29.92 19.00 27.89
CA LEU A 7 -29.32 20.33 27.99
C LEU A 7 -27.79 20.28 28.11
N THR A 8 -27.25 19.30 28.85
CA THR A 8 -25.79 19.15 29.05
C THR A 8 -25.07 18.61 27.81
N PHE A 9 -25.75 17.83 26.95
CA PHE A 9 -25.17 17.30 25.71
C PHE A 9 -25.31 18.26 24.52
N VAL A 10 -26.38 19.05 24.46
CA VAL A 10 -26.64 19.97 23.34
C VAL A 10 -25.86 21.28 23.48
N ALA A 11 -25.62 21.77 24.70
CA ALA A 11 -24.84 22.98 24.95
C ALA A 11 -23.39 22.94 24.40
N PRO A 12 -22.58 21.87 24.59
CA PRO A 12 -21.23 21.82 24.01
C PRO A 12 -21.25 21.66 22.49
N VAL A 13 -22.24 20.97 21.92
CA VAL A 13 -22.38 20.80 20.45
C VAL A 13 -22.73 22.13 19.77
N LEU A 14 -23.60 22.93 20.38
CA LEU A 14 -23.92 24.28 19.90
C LEU A 14 -22.75 25.26 20.11
N LEU A 15 -21.99 25.13 21.20
CA LEU A 15 -20.81 25.96 21.44
C LEU A 15 -19.68 25.68 20.43
N ILE A 16 -19.45 24.41 20.07
CA ILE A 16 -18.49 24.01 19.01
C ILE A 16 -18.93 24.54 17.65
N SER A 17 -20.23 24.53 17.37
CA SER A 17 -20.79 25.06 16.11
C SER A 17 -20.66 26.58 16.01
N PHE A 18 -20.71 27.30 17.15
CA PHE A 18 -20.57 28.76 17.17
C PHE A 18 -19.11 29.22 17.12
N LEU A 19 -18.16 28.43 17.62
CA LEU A 19 -16.72 28.71 17.49
C LEU A 19 -16.17 28.41 16.08
N ALA A 20 -16.87 27.59 15.29
CA ALA A 20 -16.54 27.34 13.88
C ALA A 20 -16.92 28.51 12.94
N GLY A 21 -17.65 29.53 13.45
CA GLY A 21 -18.16 30.65 12.67
C GLY A 21 -17.13 31.71 12.26
N THR A 22 -15.87 31.60 12.68
CA THR A 22 -14.81 32.57 12.32
C THR A 22 -13.64 31.94 11.55
N ALA A 23 -13.85 30.79 10.92
CA ALA A 23 -12.97 30.36 9.84
C ALA A 23 -13.12 31.34 8.67
N THR A 24 -12.17 32.27 8.57
CA THR A 24 -11.98 33.14 7.42
C THR A 24 -12.09 32.32 6.15
N ALA A 25 -13.06 32.69 5.30
CA ALA A 25 -13.29 32.14 3.99
C ALA A 25 -11.95 31.99 3.23
N GLN A 26 -11.46 30.76 3.13
CA GLN A 26 -10.40 30.44 2.21
C GLN A 26 -11.02 30.46 0.82
N ASP A 27 -10.64 31.47 0.06
CA ASP A 27 -11.03 31.72 -1.32
C ASP A 27 -10.83 30.44 -2.16
N MET A 28 -11.94 29.75 -2.44
CA MET A 28 -12.00 28.54 -3.29
C MET A 28 -12.11 28.94 -4.77
N ALA A 29 -11.35 29.96 -5.19
CA ALA A 29 -11.28 30.43 -6.58
C ALA A 29 -9.97 30.03 -7.28
N ALA A 30 -9.19 29.09 -6.72
CA ALA A 30 -8.10 28.43 -7.40
C ALA A 30 -8.30 26.91 -7.27
N GLY A 31 -8.54 26.26 -8.42
CA GLY A 31 -8.81 24.82 -8.51
C GLY A 31 -7.80 23.96 -7.74
N ILE A 32 -8.23 22.77 -7.33
CA ILE A 32 -7.45 21.83 -6.51
C ILE A 32 -6.01 21.75 -7.04
N PRO A 33 -4.99 22.26 -6.31
CA PRO A 33 -3.59 22.30 -6.74
C PRO A 33 -2.97 20.91 -7.01
N ALA A 34 -3.69 19.83 -6.70
CA ALA A 34 -3.31 18.45 -6.99
C ALA A 34 -3.48 18.06 -8.47
N PHE A 35 -4.21 18.84 -9.28
CA PHE A 35 -4.46 18.53 -10.70
C PHE A 35 -3.97 19.62 -11.69
N ASN A 36 -3.06 20.50 -11.28
CA ASN A 36 -2.43 21.43 -12.23
C ASN A 36 -1.31 20.73 -12.99
N VAL A 37 -1.60 20.29 -14.21
CA VAL A 37 -0.58 20.01 -15.24
C VAL A 37 -0.20 21.38 -15.82
N ALA A 38 0.88 21.96 -15.31
CA ALA A 38 1.49 23.10 -16.00
C ALA A 38 2.18 22.54 -17.25
N SER A 39 1.52 22.65 -18.41
CA SER A 39 2.12 22.36 -19.70
C SER A 39 3.28 23.34 -19.92
N GLY A 40 4.50 22.91 -19.62
CA GLY A 40 5.70 23.60 -20.08
C GLY A 40 5.71 23.60 -21.61
N ALA A 41 6.26 24.64 -22.21
CA ALA A 41 6.33 24.84 -23.66
C ALA A 41 7.11 23.75 -24.44
N ASP A 42 7.63 22.72 -23.75
CA ASP A 42 8.43 21.60 -24.29
C ASP A 42 7.85 20.21 -23.94
N GLY A 43 6.53 20.02 -24.03
CA GLY A 43 5.90 18.68 -24.08
C GLY A 43 6.09 17.74 -22.87
N GLY A 44 6.78 18.19 -21.82
CA GLY A 44 6.96 17.45 -20.57
C GLY A 44 5.88 17.81 -19.55
N SER A 45 5.02 16.84 -19.25
CA SER A 45 4.01 16.97 -18.19
C SER A 45 4.67 16.96 -16.82
N THR A 46 5.01 18.14 -16.28
CA THR A 46 5.46 18.27 -14.89
C THR A 46 4.25 18.04 -13.97
N TYR A 47 4.11 16.81 -13.48
CA TYR A 47 3.12 16.49 -12.46
C TYR A 47 3.38 17.32 -11.20
N SER A 48 2.31 17.83 -10.59
CA SER A 48 2.38 18.51 -9.29
C SER A 48 3.06 17.58 -8.28
N LEU A 49 4.02 18.10 -7.50
CA LEU A 49 4.71 17.34 -6.44
C LEU A 49 3.72 16.63 -5.50
N SER A 50 2.57 17.26 -5.24
CA SER A 50 1.47 16.68 -4.46
C SER A 50 0.88 15.42 -5.10
N LEU A 51 0.73 15.41 -6.43
CA LEU A 51 0.23 14.25 -7.18
C LEU A 51 1.26 13.11 -7.22
N GLN A 52 2.55 13.46 -7.36
CA GLN A 52 3.64 12.49 -7.28
C GLN A 52 3.71 11.81 -5.91
N ILE A 53 3.61 12.60 -4.82
CA ILE A 53 3.57 12.07 -3.45
C ILE A 53 2.33 11.21 -3.24
N LEU A 54 1.16 11.65 -3.73
CA LEU A 54 -0.06 10.87 -3.64
C LEU A 54 0.11 9.50 -4.32
N ALA A 55 0.62 9.47 -5.54
CA ALA A 55 0.88 8.23 -6.27
C ALA A 55 1.88 7.32 -5.55
N LEU A 56 2.93 7.90 -4.95
CA LEU A 56 3.93 7.16 -4.16
C LEU A 56 3.28 6.52 -2.92
N MET A 57 2.48 7.28 -2.15
CA MET A 57 1.80 6.78 -0.97
C MET A 57 0.80 5.67 -1.33
N THR A 58 0.04 5.85 -2.41
CA THR A 58 -0.84 4.79 -2.93
C THR A 58 -0.05 3.55 -3.31
N GLY A 59 1.09 3.70 -4.00
CA GLY A 59 1.97 2.59 -4.33
C GLY A 59 2.48 1.84 -3.09
N LEU A 60 3.01 2.56 -2.11
CA LEU A 60 3.56 1.96 -0.87
C LEU A 60 2.51 1.21 -0.05
N THR A 61 1.26 1.69 -0.01
CA THR A 61 0.19 1.03 0.74
C THR A 61 -0.28 -0.28 0.11
N VAL A 62 -0.24 -0.38 -1.22
CA VAL A 62 -0.63 -1.60 -1.96
C VAL A 62 0.53 -2.59 -2.06
N LEU A 63 1.77 -2.11 -2.05
CA LEU A 63 2.99 -2.93 -2.16
C LEU A 63 3.00 -4.19 -1.26
N PRO A 64 2.72 -4.14 0.06
CA PRO A 64 2.84 -5.32 0.91
C PRO A 64 1.87 -6.44 0.50
N SER A 65 0.63 -6.13 0.12
CA SER A 65 -0.33 -7.16 -0.31
C SER A 65 0.04 -7.73 -1.68
N LEU A 66 0.59 -6.90 -2.57
CA LEU A 66 1.08 -7.31 -3.88
C LEU A 66 2.23 -8.31 -3.77
N VAL A 67 3.18 -8.05 -2.86
CA VAL A 67 4.30 -8.97 -2.57
C VAL A 67 3.78 -10.32 -2.05
N LEU A 68 2.78 -10.34 -1.18
CA LEU A 68 2.18 -11.61 -0.70
C LEU A 68 1.41 -12.35 -1.80
N GLY A 69 0.79 -11.61 -2.73
CA GLY A 69 0.04 -12.17 -3.86
C GLY A 69 0.92 -12.74 -4.97
N MET A 70 2.04 -12.09 -5.27
CA MET A 70 2.98 -12.49 -6.35
C MET A 70 4.01 -13.53 -5.92
N THR A 71 3.94 -14.05 -4.70
CA THR A 71 4.91 -15.03 -4.17
C THR A 71 4.21 -16.34 -3.79
N SER A 72 4.99 -17.32 -3.34
CA SER A 72 4.45 -18.60 -2.86
C SER A 72 3.55 -18.49 -1.61
N PHE A 73 3.53 -17.33 -0.94
CA PHE A 73 2.79 -17.12 0.31
C PHE A 73 1.33 -17.55 0.19
N THR A 74 0.64 -17.12 -0.88
CA THR A 74 -0.79 -17.40 -1.07
C THR A 74 -1.08 -18.91 -1.16
N ARG A 75 -0.26 -19.69 -1.88
CA ARG A 75 -0.45 -21.15 -1.95
C ARG A 75 -0.20 -21.81 -0.60
N ILE A 76 0.85 -21.39 0.11
CA ILE A 76 1.23 -21.97 1.41
C ILE A 76 0.15 -21.70 2.46
N ILE A 77 -0.32 -20.46 2.59
CA ILE A 77 -1.33 -20.11 3.61
C ILE A 77 -2.67 -20.81 3.37
N ILE A 78 -3.08 -20.97 2.10
CA ILE A 78 -4.31 -21.69 1.74
C ILE A 78 -4.18 -23.17 2.17
N VAL A 79 -3.08 -23.84 1.80
CA VAL A 79 -2.88 -25.25 2.17
C VAL A 79 -2.86 -25.40 3.69
N LEU A 80 -2.10 -24.58 4.41
CA LEU A 80 -2.04 -24.63 5.88
C LEU A 80 -3.41 -24.36 6.54
N SER A 81 -4.21 -23.45 5.97
CA SER A 81 -5.57 -23.16 6.46
C SER A 81 -6.52 -24.34 6.25
N ILE A 82 -6.45 -25.00 5.09
CA ILE A 82 -7.23 -26.21 4.79
C ILE A 82 -6.82 -27.34 5.74
N LEU A 83 -5.52 -27.53 5.99
CA LEU A 83 -5.04 -28.54 6.94
C LEU A 83 -5.56 -28.26 8.35
N ARG A 84 -5.59 -26.99 8.79
CA ARG A 84 -6.18 -26.61 10.09
C ARG A 84 -7.65 -27.02 10.19
N GLN A 85 -8.44 -26.83 9.13
CA GLN A 85 -9.84 -27.24 9.11
C GLN A 85 -10.00 -28.76 9.12
N ALA A 86 -9.13 -29.48 8.41
CA ALA A 86 -9.13 -30.93 8.33
C ALA A 86 -8.81 -31.61 9.68
N MET A 87 -8.06 -30.96 10.56
CA MET A 87 -7.70 -31.51 11.88
C MET A 87 -8.89 -31.55 12.88
N GLY A 88 -10.03 -30.92 12.59
CA GLY A 88 -11.24 -30.98 13.42
C GLY A 88 -11.11 -30.38 14.82
N THR A 89 -9.95 -29.83 15.17
CA THR A 89 -9.67 -29.20 16.47
C THR A 89 -10.06 -27.72 16.46
N GLN A 90 -10.71 -27.28 17.53
CA GLN A 90 -11.30 -25.94 17.66
C GLN A 90 -10.26 -24.83 17.88
N GLN A 91 -9.48 -24.47 16.86
CA GLN A 91 -8.58 -23.29 16.79
C GLN A 91 -7.09 -23.48 17.11
N THR A 92 -6.61 -24.70 17.31
CA THR A 92 -5.18 -24.97 17.21
C THR A 92 -4.83 -25.32 15.76
N PRO A 93 -3.87 -24.66 15.10
CA PRO A 93 -3.07 -23.49 15.49
C PRO A 93 -3.76 -22.13 15.19
N PRO A 94 -3.39 -21.03 15.91
CA PRO A 94 -3.96 -19.70 15.67
C PRO A 94 -3.49 -19.09 14.34
N ASN A 95 -4.30 -18.20 13.75
CA ASN A 95 -4.02 -17.60 12.43
C ASN A 95 -2.65 -16.90 12.36
N GLN A 96 -2.24 -16.23 13.45
CA GLN A 96 -0.94 -15.55 13.52
C GLN A 96 0.24 -16.52 13.35
N VAL A 97 0.13 -17.73 13.90
CA VAL A 97 1.18 -18.76 13.77
C VAL A 97 1.23 -19.30 12.34
N LEU A 98 0.08 -19.53 11.72
CA LEU A 98 0.03 -19.96 10.32
C LEU A 98 0.66 -18.92 9.38
N VAL A 99 0.36 -17.64 9.59
CA VAL A 99 0.96 -16.54 8.80
C VAL A 99 2.48 -16.49 9.00
N ALA A 100 2.97 -16.61 10.24
CA ALA A 100 4.41 -16.62 10.51
C ALA A 100 5.13 -17.77 9.81
N ILE A 101 4.58 -18.99 9.90
CA ILE A 101 5.13 -20.17 9.21
C ILE A 101 5.08 -19.97 7.69
N ALA A 102 3.97 -19.45 7.17
CA ALA A 102 3.82 -19.20 5.73
C ALA A 102 4.84 -18.18 5.21
N LEU A 103 5.08 -17.09 5.94
CA LEU A 103 6.10 -16.10 5.57
C LEU A 103 7.50 -16.70 5.59
N PHE A 104 7.83 -17.49 6.62
CA PHE A 104 9.16 -18.09 6.73
C PHE A 104 9.44 -19.08 5.57
N LEU A 105 8.47 -19.93 5.26
CA LEU A 105 8.55 -20.84 4.13
C LEU A 105 8.59 -20.08 2.79
N THR A 106 7.87 -18.97 2.68
CA THR A 106 7.92 -18.11 1.48
C THR A 106 9.32 -17.55 1.27
N MET A 107 9.96 -17.00 2.30
CA MET A 107 11.33 -16.48 2.19
C MET A 107 12.32 -17.58 1.78
N PHE A 108 12.14 -18.80 2.29
CA PHE A 108 12.97 -19.94 1.92
C PHE A 108 12.79 -20.34 0.45
N ILE A 109 11.54 -20.43 -0.03
CA ILE A 109 11.21 -20.82 -1.40
C ILE A 109 11.60 -19.72 -2.41
N MET A 110 11.45 -18.44 -2.03
CA MET A 110 11.73 -17.28 -2.88
C MET A 110 13.22 -16.86 -2.91
N ALA A 111 14.07 -17.45 -2.06
CA ALA A 111 15.50 -17.13 -2.01
C ALA A 111 16.22 -17.08 -3.38
N PRO A 112 16.05 -18.05 -4.30
CA PRO A 112 16.70 -17.99 -5.63
C PRO A 112 16.18 -16.82 -6.48
N THR A 113 14.87 -16.57 -6.50
CA THR A 113 14.28 -15.47 -7.26
C THR A 113 14.76 -14.12 -6.75
N PHE A 114 14.89 -13.93 -5.42
CA PHE A 114 15.46 -12.70 -4.87
C PHE A 114 16.93 -12.51 -5.23
N THR A 115 17.69 -13.60 -5.32
CA THR A 115 19.10 -13.57 -5.76
C THR A 115 19.21 -13.15 -7.23
N GLU A 116 18.33 -13.68 -8.08
CA GLU A 116 18.27 -13.34 -9.49
C GLU A 116 17.86 -11.88 -9.72
N ILE A 117 16.82 -11.39 -9.03
CA ILE A 117 16.40 -9.98 -9.07
C ILE A 117 17.52 -9.07 -8.61
N ASN A 118 18.24 -9.46 -7.55
CA ASN A 118 19.35 -8.66 -7.04
C ASN A 118 20.44 -8.48 -8.10
N GLY A 119 20.90 -9.56 -8.72
CA GLY A 119 21.97 -9.51 -9.73
C GLY A 119 21.55 -8.93 -11.08
N ALA A 120 20.34 -9.26 -11.56
CA ALA A 120 19.87 -8.88 -12.89
C ALA A 120 19.29 -7.46 -12.96
N VAL A 121 18.74 -6.94 -11.86
CA VAL A 121 17.98 -5.69 -11.85
C VAL A 121 18.49 -4.71 -10.80
N LEU A 122 18.62 -5.13 -9.55
CA LEU A 122 18.92 -4.20 -8.46
C LEU A 122 20.35 -3.65 -8.53
N SER A 123 21.36 -4.52 -8.62
CA SER A 123 22.77 -4.11 -8.76
C SER A 123 22.99 -3.18 -9.97
N PRO A 124 22.61 -3.54 -11.21
CA PRO A 124 22.86 -2.67 -12.36
C PRO A 124 22.07 -1.35 -12.31
N TYR A 125 20.90 -1.32 -11.67
CA TYR A 125 20.17 -0.07 -11.43
C TYR A 125 20.92 0.84 -10.45
N LEU A 126 21.42 0.29 -9.34
CA LEU A 126 22.18 1.05 -8.34
C LEU A 126 23.53 1.54 -8.88
N ASP A 127 24.15 0.79 -9.78
CA ASP A 127 25.41 1.14 -10.46
C ASP A 127 25.21 2.15 -11.62
N GLY A 128 23.96 2.54 -11.91
CA GLY A 128 23.63 3.49 -12.99
C GLY A 128 23.76 2.91 -14.40
N LEU A 129 23.91 1.58 -14.53
CA LEU A 129 24.04 0.86 -15.81
C LEU A 129 22.69 0.58 -16.47
N MET A 130 21.57 0.78 -15.76
CA MET A 130 20.22 0.52 -16.26
C MET A 130 19.25 1.65 -15.86
N PRO A 131 18.47 2.22 -16.80
CA PRO A 131 17.44 3.20 -16.48
C PRO A 131 16.27 2.54 -15.72
N ALA A 132 15.57 3.33 -14.90
CA ALA A 132 14.48 2.86 -14.03
C ALA A 132 13.38 2.12 -14.81
N ASP A 133 13.01 2.60 -16.00
CA ASP A 133 11.95 2.00 -16.82
C ASP A 133 12.31 0.58 -17.26
N THR A 134 13.55 0.37 -17.70
CA THR A 134 14.04 -0.95 -18.09
C THR A 134 14.21 -1.88 -16.88
N ALA A 135 14.67 -1.35 -15.75
CA ALA A 135 14.76 -2.11 -14.50
C ALA A 135 13.39 -2.62 -14.04
N LEU A 136 12.35 -1.79 -14.14
CA LEU A 136 10.98 -2.17 -13.81
C LEU A 136 10.44 -3.28 -14.73
N ILE A 137 10.67 -3.17 -16.05
CA ILE A 137 10.21 -4.19 -17.01
C ILE A 137 10.93 -5.53 -16.76
N ASN A 138 12.25 -5.50 -16.61
CA ASN A 138 13.04 -6.71 -16.37
C ASN A 138 12.69 -7.36 -15.03
N GLY A 139 12.49 -6.57 -13.97
CA GLY A 139 12.04 -7.07 -12.67
C GLY A 139 10.65 -7.68 -12.74
N ALA A 140 9.72 -7.06 -13.47
CA ALA A 140 8.38 -7.59 -13.69
C ALA A 140 8.40 -8.92 -14.46
N ASN A 141 9.29 -9.07 -15.43
CA ASN A 141 9.47 -10.33 -16.16
C ASN A 141 9.98 -11.46 -15.24
N LEU A 142 10.99 -11.21 -14.39
CA LEU A 142 11.46 -12.21 -13.41
C LEU A 142 10.35 -12.66 -12.46
N MET A 143 9.56 -11.70 -11.96
CA MET A 143 8.41 -12.01 -11.09
C MET A 143 7.33 -12.80 -11.83
N LYS A 144 7.12 -12.53 -13.13
CA LYS A 144 6.21 -13.31 -13.97
C LYS A 144 6.72 -14.71 -14.23
N ASP A 145 8.01 -14.89 -14.46
CA ASP A 145 8.62 -16.20 -14.70
C ASP A 145 8.49 -17.13 -13.48
N PHE A 146 8.44 -16.58 -12.26
CA PHE A 146 8.09 -17.35 -11.07
C PHE A 146 6.61 -17.80 -11.03
N LEU A 147 5.71 -17.04 -11.65
CA LEU A 147 4.26 -17.26 -11.58
C LEU A 147 3.72 -18.22 -12.65
N VAL A 148 4.42 -18.34 -13.79
CA VAL A 148 4.07 -19.23 -14.92
C VAL A 148 4.63 -20.63 -14.68
#